data_AF-A0A6C2CYG8-F1
#
_entry.id   AF-A0A6C2CYG8-F1
#
_cell.length_a   1.000
_cell.length_b   1.000
_cell.length_c   1.000
_cell.angle_alpha   90.00
_cell.angle_beta   90.00
_cell.angle_gamma   90.00
#
_symmetry.space_group_name_H-M   'P 1'
#
loop_
_entity.id
_entity.type
_entity.pdbx_description
1 polymer ?
#
loop_
_entity_poly.entity_id
_entity_poly.type
_entity_poly.pdbx_seq_one_letter_code
_entity_poly.pdbx_strand_id
1 'polypeptide(L)'
;MKSLSPRLQALGLPLVLWAGLVAYDLLTRLAAQLMPLPTEGGLTLAVQLSQGFLAATLMAAVSSYPLARLYGRRAVVVALLMAVPVLYLALPGLTAPGQAPLAIFLSVWKLLAFVALLVGGTWIAARRRSAA
;
A
#
# COMPACT_ATOMS: atom_id res chain seq x y z
N MET A 1 18.33 3.50 -20.73
CA MET A 1 17.55 4.76 -20.72
C MET A 1 18.02 5.61 -19.55
N LYS A 2 18.40 6.87 -19.76
CA LYS A 2 19.03 7.77 -18.77
C LYS A 2 18.22 7.85 -17.47
N SER A 3 18.88 7.69 -16.32
CA SER A 3 18.28 7.94 -15.01
C SER A 3 17.74 9.37 -14.97
N LEU A 4 16.48 9.55 -14.61
CA LEU A 4 15.88 10.87 -14.39
C LEU A 4 16.75 11.66 -13.40
N SER A 5 16.97 12.95 -13.68
CA SER A 5 17.76 13.80 -12.80
C SER A 5 17.13 13.81 -11.39
N PRO A 6 17.93 13.88 -10.31
CA PRO A 6 17.41 13.81 -8.94
C PRO A 6 16.39 14.91 -8.61
N ARG A 7 16.44 16.05 -9.33
CA ARG A 7 15.45 17.13 -9.23
C ARG A 7 14.10 16.72 -9.83
N LEU A 8 14.08 16.03 -10.96
CA LEU A 8 12.84 15.51 -11.58
C LEU A 8 12.22 14.40 -10.74
N GLN A 9 13.03 13.55 -10.11
CA GLN A 9 12.54 12.54 -9.16
C GLN A 9 11.88 13.20 -7.93
N ALA A 10 12.47 14.26 -7.39
CA ALA A 10 11.88 14.99 -6.27
C ALA A 10 10.59 15.71 -6.67
N LEU A 11 10.55 16.32 -7.86
CA LEU A 11 9.36 17.00 -8.37
C LEU A 11 8.21 16.02 -8.68
N GLY A 12 8.54 14.80 -9.11
CA GLY A 12 7.57 13.74 -9.40
C GLY A 12 7.08 13.00 -8.15
N LEU A 13 7.74 13.16 -7.00
CA LEU A 13 7.36 12.51 -5.75
C LEU A 13 5.92 12.81 -5.31
N PRO A 14 5.45 14.07 -5.22
CA PRO A 14 4.06 14.36 -4.84
C PRO A 14 3.05 13.71 -5.79
N LEU A 15 3.35 13.67 -7.09
CA LEU A 15 2.50 12.99 -8.08
C LEU A 15 2.44 11.48 -7.85
N VAL A 16 3.58 10.85 -7.54
CA VAL A 16 3.65 9.41 -7.22
C VAL A 16 2.90 9.09 -5.93
N LEU A 17 3.03 9.92 -4.89
CA LEU A 17 2.29 9.75 -3.64
C LEU A 17 0.78 9.89 -3.86
N TRP A 18 0.36 10.88 -4.64
CA TRP A 18 -1.05 11.09 -4.96
C TRP A 18 -1.63 9.95 -5.80
N ALA A 19 -0.93 9.55 -6.88
CA ALA A 19 -1.30 8.39 -7.69
C ALA A 19 -1.36 7.11 -6.85
N GLY A 20 -0.45 6.96 -5.89
CA GLY A 20 -0.43 5.89 -4.92
C GLY A 20 -1.69 5.80 -4.06
N LEU A 21 -2.11 6.94 -3.51
CA LEU A 21 -3.31 7.04 -2.70
C LEU A 21 -4.57 6.71 -3.52
N VAL A 22 -4.69 7.26 -4.72
CA VAL A 22 -5.83 6.98 -5.62
C VAL A 22 -5.86 5.50 -6.01
N ALA A 23 -4.71 4.92 -6.36
CA ALA A 23 -4.61 3.50 -6.70
C ALA A 23 -4.98 2.61 -5.49
N TYR A 24 -4.54 2.97 -4.29
CA TYR A 24 -4.88 2.24 -3.08
C TYR A 24 -6.40 2.24 -2.80
N ASP A 25 -7.07 3.41 -2.89
CA ASP A 25 -8.53 3.48 -2.72
C ASP A 25 -9.26 2.61 -3.75
N LEU A 26 -8.85 2.70 -5.03
CA LEU A 26 -9.46 1.95 -6.12
C LEU A 26 -9.28 0.44 -5.94
N LEU A 27 -8.09 -0.02 -5.55
CA LEU A 27 -7.81 -1.43 -5.27
C LEU A 27 -8.54 -1.94 -4.03
N THR A 28 -8.75 -1.09 -3.03
CA THR A 28 -9.52 -1.46 -1.83
C THR A 28 -11.00 -1.65 -2.18
N ARG A 29 -11.56 -0.78 -3.03
CA ARG A 29 -12.92 -0.94 -3.58
C ARG A 29 -13.04 -2.20 -4.44
N LEU A 30 -12.04 -2.46 -5.29
CA LEU A 30 -11.99 -3.67 -6.11
C LEU A 30 -11.94 -4.93 -5.23
N ALA A 31 -11.12 -4.95 -4.19
CA ALA A 31 -11.06 -6.06 -3.24
C ALA A 31 -12.42 -6.28 -2.53
N ALA A 32 -13.12 -5.19 -2.19
CA ALA A 32 -14.46 -5.27 -1.60
C ALA A 32 -15.52 -5.82 -2.56
N GLN A 33 -15.41 -5.52 -3.87
CA GLN A 33 -16.29 -6.09 -4.90
C GLN A 33 -15.98 -7.57 -5.16
N LEU A 34 -14.71 -7.97 -5.16
CA LEU A 34 -14.30 -9.35 -5.38
C LEU A 34 -14.64 -10.26 -4.21
N MET A 35 -14.63 -9.74 -2.98
CA MET A 35 -14.97 -10.48 -1.77
C MET A 35 -16.07 -9.74 -0.99
N PRO A 36 -17.34 -9.83 -1.40
CA PRO A 36 -18.42 -9.16 -0.68
C PRO A 36 -18.52 -9.68 0.76
N LEU A 37 -18.88 -8.79 1.68
CA LEU A 37 -19.03 -9.13 3.10
C LEU A 37 -20.21 -10.10 3.27
N PRO A 38 -20.01 -11.26 3.90
CA PRO A 38 -21.09 -12.18 4.19
C PRO A 38 -22.06 -11.54 5.20
N THR A 39 -23.35 -11.70 4.95
CA THR A 39 -24.45 -11.21 5.80
C THR A 39 -24.48 -11.91 7.16
N GLU A 40 -23.89 -13.11 7.27
CA GLU A 40 -23.75 -13.86 8.51
C GLU A 40 -22.37 -13.65 9.14
N GLY A 41 -22.37 -13.21 10.41
CA GLY A 41 -21.24 -12.62 11.13
C GLY A 41 -19.98 -13.49 11.31
N GLY A 42 -20.06 -14.79 11.04
CA GLY A 42 -18.95 -15.73 11.29
C GLY A 42 -17.74 -15.56 10.36
N LEU A 43 -17.98 -15.18 9.10
CA LEU A 43 -16.93 -15.06 8.08
C LEU A 43 -16.48 -13.61 7.81
N THR A 44 -17.17 -12.65 8.41
CA THR A 44 -16.98 -11.21 8.15
C THR A 44 -15.55 -10.75 8.50
N LEU A 45 -14.91 -11.36 9.50
CA LEU A 45 -13.54 -11.04 9.87
C LEU A 45 -12.50 -11.58 8.90
N ALA A 46 -12.62 -12.85 8.52
CA ALA A 46 -11.72 -13.48 7.56
C ALA A 46 -11.76 -12.74 6.22
N VAL A 47 -12.96 -12.33 5.77
CA VAL A 47 -13.15 -11.56 4.55
C VAL A 47 -12.50 -10.17 4.65
N GLN A 48 -12.66 -9.44 5.76
CA GLN A 48 -12.03 -8.12 5.92
C GLN A 48 -10.50 -8.18 5.97
N LEU A 49 -9.93 -9.20 6.62
CA LEU A 49 -8.49 -9.45 6.62
C LEU A 49 -7.99 -9.76 5.20
N SER A 50 -8.74 -10.59 4.48
CA SER A 50 -8.41 -11.00 3.10
C SER A 50 -8.51 -9.85 2.11
N GLN A 51 -9.55 -9.01 2.20
CA GLN A 51 -9.69 -7.79 1.40
C GLN A 51 -8.51 -6.84 1.60
N GLY A 52 -8.12 -6.62 2.86
CA GLY A 52 -6.99 -5.78 3.21
C GLY A 52 -5.67 -6.28 2.64
N PHE A 53 -5.43 -7.58 2.79
CA PHE A 53 -4.24 -8.25 2.25
C PHE A 53 -4.23 -8.25 0.72
N LEU A 54 -5.37 -8.48 0.08
CA LEU A 54 -5.52 -8.49 -1.38
C LEU A 54 -5.24 -7.11 -1.97
N ALA A 55 -5.83 -6.05 -1.40
CA ALA A 55 -5.57 -4.68 -1.83
C ALA A 55 -4.08 -4.31 -1.68
N ALA A 56 -3.47 -4.67 -0.55
CA ALA A 56 -2.04 -4.48 -0.31
C ALA A 56 -1.16 -5.24 -1.33
N THR A 57 -1.52 -6.48 -1.64
CA THR A 57 -0.79 -7.33 -2.60
C THR A 57 -0.89 -6.78 -4.01
N LEU A 58 -2.09 -6.39 -4.46
CA LEU A 58 -2.30 -5.77 -5.76
C LEU A 58 -1.52 -4.46 -5.88
N MET A 59 -1.55 -3.64 -4.83
CA MET A 59 -0.83 -2.37 -4.83
C MET A 59 0.68 -2.58 -4.90
N ALA A 60 1.20 -3.54 -4.13
CA ALA A 60 2.59 -3.93 -4.19
C ALA A 60 2.98 -4.47 -5.58
N ALA A 61 2.15 -5.31 -6.19
CA ALA A 61 2.42 -5.89 -7.51
C ALA A 61 2.48 -4.81 -8.60
N VAL A 62 1.54 -3.87 -8.61
CA VAL A 62 1.47 -2.80 -9.61
C VAL A 62 2.57 -1.75 -9.38
N SER A 63 2.91 -1.44 -8.13
CA SER A 63 3.77 -0.31 -7.79
C SER A 63 5.25 -0.65 -7.64
N SER A 64 5.60 -1.88 -7.22
CA SER A 64 6.99 -2.24 -6.86
C SER A 64 7.96 -2.10 -8.03
N TYR A 65 7.59 -2.58 -9.22
CA TYR A 65 8.43 -2.49 -10.41
C TYR A 65 8.63 -1.05 -10.91
N PRO A 66 7.57 -0.22 -11.11
CA PRO A 66 7.76 1.16 -11.54
C PRO A 66 8.48 2.01 -10.50
N LEU A 67 8.22 1.81 -9.20
CA LEU A 67 8.96 2.50 -8.12
C LEU A 67 10.44 2.19 -8.18
N ALA A 68 10.79 0.91 -8.23
CA ALA A 68 12.17 0.51 -8.40
C ALA A 68 12.78 1.11 -9.67
N ARG A 69 11.99 1.35 -10.74
CA ARG A 69 12.46 1.80 -12.06
C ARG A 69 12.74 3.29 -12.09
N LEU A 70 11.87 4.06 -11.47
CA LEU A 70 11.97 5.51 -11.42
C LEU A 70 13.00 5.97 -10.38
N TYR A 71 13.09 5.29 -9.23
CA TYR A 71 13.85 5.75 -8.08
C TYR A 71 15.06 4.88 -7.71
N GLY A 72 15.23 3.71 -8.34
CA GLY A 72 16.39 2.82 -8.13
C GLY A 72 16.61 2.50 -6.66
N ARG A 73 17.80 2.84 -6.14
CA ARG A 73 18.19 2.60 -4.74
C ARG A 73 17.33 3.36 -3.72
N ARG A 74 16.69 4.47 -4.11
CA ARG A 74 15.77 5.26 -3.25
C ARG A 74 14.33 4.75 -3.28
N ALA A 75 14.01 3.78 -4.13
CA ALA A 75 12.64 3.29 -4.30
C ALA A 75 12.04 2.74 -3.01
N VAL A 76 12.85 2.11 -2.15
CA VAL A 76 12.41 1.60 -0.84
C VAL A 76 11.96 2.76 0.07
N VAL A 77 12.66 3.89 0.04
CA VAL A 77 12.29 5.09 0.79
C VAL A 77 10.99 5.68 0.24
N VAL A 78 10.84 5.74 -1.09
CA VAL A 78 9.60 6.23 -1.71
C VAL A 78 8.42 5.32 -1.40
N ALA A 79 8.61 3.99 -1.41
CA ALA A 79 7.60 3.02 -1.00
C ALA A 79 7.19 3.21 0.47
N LEU A 80 8.15 3.51 1.35
CA LEU A 80 7.86 3.85 2.74
C LEU A 80 7.09 5.16 2.86
N LEU A 81 7.44 6.19 2.07
CA LEU A 81 6.71 7.45 2.03
C LEU A 81 5.27 7.28 1.54
N MET A 82 4.99 6.31 0.66
CA MET A 82 3.62 5.98 0.23
C MET A 82 2.78 5.40 1.37
N ALA A 83 3.38 4.89 2.45
CA ALA A 83 2.63 4.43 3.61
C ALA A 83 2.07 5.59 4.46
N VAL A 84 2.66 6.78 4.39
CA VAL A 84 2.19 7.97 5.14
C VAL A 84 0.77 8.39 4.77
N PRO A 85 0.41 8.60 3.49
CA PRO A 85 -0.95 8.94 3.12
C PRO A 85 -1.95 7.81 3.43
N VAL A 86 -1.52 6.55 3.35
CA VAL A 86 -2.35 5.39 3.73
C VAL A 86 -2.59 5.35 5.24
N LEU A 87 -1.58 5.66 6.05
CA LEU A 87 -1.71 5.82 7.49
C LEU A 87 -2.68 6.96 7.84
N TYR A 88 -2.63 8.08 7.11
CA TYR A 88 -3.60 9.17 7.28
C TYR A 88 -5.03 8.73 7.02
N LEU A 89 -5.27 7.88 6.01
CA LEU A 89 -6.59 7.29 5.76
C LEU A 89 -6.99 6.27 6.84
N ALA A 90 -6.03 5.60 7.45
CA ALA A 90 -6.27 4.64 8.54
C ALA A 90 -6.46 5.33 9.91
N LEU A 91 -6.05 6.59 10.08
CA LEU A 91 -6.12 7.33 11.35
C LEU A 91 -7.51 7.32 12.00
N PRO A 92 -8.61 7.58 11.27
CA PRO A 92 -9.95 7.50 11.84
C PRO A 92 -10.26 6.12 12.42
N GLY A 93 -9.73 5.05 11.82
CA GLY A 93 -9.82 3.66 12.28
C GLY A 93 -8.90 3.29 13.46
N LEU A 94 -8.05 4.23 13.91
CA LEU A 94 -7.08 4.02 14.99
C LEU A 94 -7.36 4.94 16.19
N THR A 95 -7.89 6.15 15.96
CA THR A 95 -8.00 7.19 17.00
C THR A 95 -9.43 7.61 17.32
N ALA A 96 -10.44 7.07 16.64
CA ALA A 96 -11.82 7.49 16.93
C ALA A 96 -12.29 6.97 18.30
N PRO A 97 -12.84 7.84 19.16
CA PRO A 97 -13.32 7.45 20.48
C PRO A 97 -14.50 6.48 20.36
N GLY A 98 -14.48 5.39 21.13
CA GLY A 98 -15.53 4.38 21.16
C GLY A 98 -15.41 3.27 20.11
N GLN A 99 -14.29 3.17 19.39
CA GLN A 99 -14.09 2.06 18.44
C GLN A 99 -13.93 0.70 19.13
N ALA A 100 -14.57 -0.30 18.55
CA ALA A 100 -14.35 -1.68 18.92
C ALA A 100 -12.86 -2.05 18.73
N PRO A 101 -12.22 -2.76 19.68
CA PRO A 101 -10.81 -3.18 19.58
C PRO A 101 -10.47 -3.88 18.26
N LEU A 102 -11.47 -4.56 17.70
CA LEU A 102 -11.43 -5.25 16.42
C LEU A 102 -11.19 -4.31 15.22
N ALA A 103 -11.80 -3.13 15.21
CA ALA A 103 -11.63 -2.14 14.13
C ALA A 103 -10.21 -1.57 14.13
N ILE A 104 -9.64 -1.33 15.31
CA ILE A 104 -8.25 -0.90 15.49
C ILE A 104 -7.32 -2.00 14.99
N PHE A 105 -7.54 -3.25 15.41
CA PHE A 105 -6.75 -4.40 14.95
C PHE A 105 -6.77 -4.54 13.42
N LEU A 106 -7.95 -4.44 12.79
CA LEU A 106 -8.08 -4.53 11.34
C LEU A 106 -7.35 -3.38 10.62
N SER A 107 -7.41 -2.16 11.15
CA SER A 107 -6.70 -1.01 10.59
C SER A 107 -5.18 -1.18 10.68
N VAL A 108 -4.68 -1.61 11.84
CA VAL A 108 -3.26 -1.91 12.05
C VAL A 108 -2.79 -3.04 11.13
N TRP A 109 -3.56 -4.13 11.02
CA TRP A 109 -3.23 -5.26 10.16
C TRP A 109 -3.13 -4.85 8.69
N LYS A 110 -4.11 -4.09 8.18
CA LYS A 110 -4.12 -3.58 6.80
C LYS A 110 -2.88 -2.74 6.52
N LEU A 111 -2.52 -1.85 7.45
CA LEU A 111 -1.34 -1.00 7.33
C LEU A 111 -0.04 -1.83 7.33
N LEU A 112 0.08 -2.79 8.24
CA LEU A 112 1.24 -3.68 8.31
C LEU A 112 1.40 -4.51 7.04
N ALA A 113 0.32 -5.11 6.53
CA ALA A 113 0.33 -5.86 5.28
C ALA A 113 0.74 -4.98 4.10
N PHE A 114 0.21 -3.75 4.02
CA PHE A 114 0.58 -2.78 3.01
C PHE A 114 2.06 -2.44 3.04
N VAL A 115 2.59 -2.07 4.21
CA VAL A 115 4.00 -1.70 4.38
C VAL A 115 4.89 -2.90 4.05
N ALA A 116 4.60 -4.07 4.61
CA ALA A 116 5.41 -5.27 4.42
C ALA A 116 5.47 -5.68 2.94
N LEU A 117 4.33 -5.71 2.24
CA LEU A 117 4.26 -6.14 0.85
C LEU A 117 4.84 -5.09 -0.10
N LEU A 118 4.51 -3.81 0.10
CA LEU A 118 4.99 -2.74 -0.79
C LEU A 118 6.49 -2.50 -0.63
N VAL A 119 6.98 -2.37 0.61
CA VAL A 119 8.40 -2.15 0.90
C VAL A 119 9.21 -3.40 0.56
N GLY A 120 8.73 -4.58 0.96
CA GLY A 120 9.37 -5.86 0.65
C GLY A 120 9.43 -6.13 -0.86
N GLY A 121 8.31 -5.97 -1.57
CA GLY A 121 8.24 -6.13 -3.03
C GLY A 121 9.14 -5.14 -3.77
N THR A 122 9.14 -3.88 -3.36
CA THR A 122 10.01 -2.84 -3.95
C THR A 122 11.49 -3.12 -3.67
N TRP A 123 11.83 -3.63 -2.48
CA TRP A 123 13.19 -4.01 -2.13
C TRP A 123 13.70 -5.19 -2.95
N ILE A 124 12.90 -6.25 -3.12
CA ILE A 124 13.25 -7.39 -3.98
C ILE A 124 13.44 -6.91 -5.43
N ALA A 125 12.52 -6.08 -5.95
CA ALA A 125 12.61 -5.53 -7.30
C ALA A 125 13.85 -4.64 -7.50
N ALA A 126 14.21 -3.82 -6.50
CA ALA A 126 15.40 -2.97 -6.55
C ALA A 126 16.70 -3.79 -6.48
N ARG A 127 16.74 -4.87 -5.67
CA ARG A 127 17.89 -5.78 -5.60
C ARG A 127 18.14 -6.50 -6.91
N ARG A 128 17.09 -7.07 -7.52
CA ARG A 128 17.20 -7.79 -8.81
C ARG A 128 17.76 -6.91 -9.93
N ARG A 129 17.51 -5.60 -9.89
CA ARG A 129 18.07 -4.64 -10.86
C ARG A 129 19.43 -4.05 -10.51
N SER A 130 19.90 -4.23 -9.28
CA SER A 130 21.26 -3.87 -8.92
C SER A 130 22.24 -5.00 -9.28
N ALA A 131 21.73 -6.20 -9.55
CA ALA A 131 22.48 -7.41 -9.91
C ALA A 131 22.48 -7.72 -11.42
N ALA A 132 21.77 -6.91 -12.23
CA ALA A 132 21.67 -7.02 -13.68
C ALA A 132 22.22 -5.75 -14.33
#